data_AF-A0A6B2AZW6-F1
#
_entry.id   AF-A0A6B2AZW6-F1
#
_cell.length_a   1.000
_cell.length_b   1.000
_cell.length_c   1.000
_cell.angle_alpha   90.00
_cell.angle_beta   90.00
_cell.angle_gamma   90.00
#
_symmetry.space_group_name_H-M   'P 1'
#
loop_
_entity.id
_entity.type
_entity.pdbx_description
1 polymer ?
#
loop_
_entity_poly.entity_id
_entity_poly.type
_entity_poly.pdbx_seq_one_letter_code
_entity_poly.pdbx_strand_id
1 'polypeptide(L)' 'MTQQDATIVVTDVQVVTPAWMNKSGGWRMEKLEGLSVGYDKLDIRVSLIEVAGGKTYTDVHDETFDAKTLRNISKIY' A
#
# COMPACT_ATOMS: atom_id res chain seq x y z
N MET A 1 17.71 -4.74 -24.36
CA MET A 1 17.13 -3.90 -23.28
C MET A 1 15.96 -3.17 -23.91
N THR A 2 14.73 -3.44 -23.47
CA THR A 2 13.55 -2.68 -23.90
C THR A 2 13.60 -1.31 -23.21
N GLN A 3 13.69 -0.25 -24.01
CA GLN A 3 13.57 1.12 -23.52
C GLN A 3 12.09 1.42 -23.29
N GLN A 4 11.73 1.98 -22.14
CA GLN A 4 10.38 2.44 -21.91
C GLN A 4 10.11 3.62 -22.86
N ASP A 5 9.22 3.43 -23.82
CA ASP A 5 8.78 4.45 -24.75
C ASP A 5 7.30 4.80 -24.54
N ALA A 6 6.77 5.75 -25.30
CA ALA A 6 5.39 6.22 -25.16
C ALA A 6 4.32 5.15 -25.50
N THR A 7 4.71 3.99 -26.02
CA THR A 7 3.81 2.87 -26.30
C THR A 7 3.66 1.91 -25.13
N ILE A 8 4.54 2.00 -24.12
CA ILE A 8 4.51 1.17 -22.92
C ILE A 8 3.76 1.93 -21.82
N VAL A 9 2.51 1.54 -21.59
CA VAL A 9 1.63 2.12 -20.56
C VAL A 9 1.37 1.12 -19.44
N VAL A 10 1.40 1.60 -18.19
CA VAL A 10 0.98 0.79 -17.03
C VAL A 10 -0.54 0.78 -17.00
N THR A 11 -1.16 -0.39 -17.18
CA THR A 11 -2.62 -0.54 -17.11
C THR A 11 -3.11 -0.85 -15.71
N ASP A 12 -2.31 -1.61 -14.95
CA ASP A 12 -2.67 -2.10 -13.63
C ASP A 12 -1.42 -2.27 -12.77
N VAL A 13 -1.55 -1.98 -11.48
CA VAL A 13 -0.54 -2.28 -10.46
C VAL A 13 -1.13 -3.28 -9.48
N GLN A 14 -0.30 -4.24 -9.04
CA GLN A 14 -0.67 -5.21 -8.02
C GLN A 14 0.31 -5.12 -6.85
N VAL A 15 -0.21 -5.35 -5.65
CA VAL A 15 0.58 -5.42 -4.41
C VAL A 15 0.59 -6.84 -3.89
N VAL A 16 1.76 -7.28 -3.42
CA VAL A 16 1.94 -8.58 -2.78
C VAL A 16 2.18 -8.36 -1.30
N THR A 17 1.26 -8.83 -0.47
CA THR A 17 1.27 -8.60 0.98
C THR A 17 1.46 -9.92 1.73
N PRO A 18 2.21 -9.93 2.83
CA PRO A 18 2.36 -11.11 3.68
C PRO A 18 1.12 -11.32 4.57
N ALA A 19 1.02 -12.53 5.13
CA ALA A 19 -0.09 -12.98 5.98
C ALA A 19 -0.45 -12.01 7.13
N TRP A 20 0.55 -11.48 7.82
CA TRP A 20 0.35 -10.58 8.97
C TRP A 20 -0.30 -9.25 8.57
N MET A 21 -0.07 -8.80 7.32
CA MET A 21 -0.57 -7.54 6.78
C MET A 21 -1.99 -7.71 6.23
N ASN A 22 -2.21 -8.75 5.42
CA ASN A 22 -3.49 -9.00 4.77
C ASN A 22 -4.49 -9.82 5.59
N LYS A 23 -4.09 -10.23 6.80
CA LYS A 23 -4.89 -11.03 7.74
C LYS A 23 -5.39 -12.34 7.14
N SER A 24 -4.58 -12.95 6.27
CA SER A 24 -4.85 -14.25 5.64
C SER A 24 -3.78 -15.29 6.00
N GLY A 25 -3.91 -16.53 5.48
CA GLY A 25 -3.00 -17.62 5.78
C GLY A 25 -1.66 -17.59 5.02
N GLY A 26 -1.39 -16.57 4.20
CA GLY A 26 -0.17 -16.54 3.39
C GLY A 26 0.03 -15.23 2.63
N TRP A 27 1.00 -15.27 1.71
CA TRP A 27 1.19 -14.17 0.76
C TRP A 27 -0.01 -14.08 -0.19
N ARG A 28 -0.44 -12.86 -0.47
CA ARG A 28 -1.55 -12.60 -1.37
C ARG A 28 -1.22 -11.46 -2.32
N MET A 29 -1.57 -11.65 -3.58
CA MET A 29 -1.47 -10.65 -4.63
C MET A 29 -2.86 -10.05 -4.87
N GLU A 30 -2.96 -8.73 -4.80
CA GLU A 30 -4.22 -7.99 -4.97
C GLU A 30 -4.01 -6.78 -5.90
N LYS A 31 -5.03 -6.39 -6.66
CA LYS A 31 -4.99 -5.15 -7.45
C LYS A 31 -4.91 -3.95 -6.51
N LEU A 32 -3.96 -3.07 -6.76
CA LEU A 32 -3.78 -1.82 -6.03
C LEU A 32 -4.78 -0.79 -6.58
N GLU A 33 -5.50 -0.11 -5.70
CA GLU A 33 -6.44 0.98 -6.05
C GLU A 33 -5.94 2.34 -5.57
N GLY A 34 -5.11 2.35 -4.52
CA GLY A 34 -4.50 3.56 -4.01
C GLY A 34 -3.26 3.24 -3.19
N LEU A 35 -2.26 4.12 -3.29
CA LEU A 35 -1.11 4.11 -2.41
C LEU A 35 -0.88 5.53 -1.91
N SER A 36 -0.87 5.67 -0.59
CA SER A 36 -0.48 6.91 0.07
C SER A 36 0.67 6.67 1.02
N VAL A 37 1.42 7.72 1.32
CA VAL A 37 2.49 7.74 2.31
C VAL A 37 2.17 8.81 3.34
N GLY A 38 2.29 8.47 4.62
CA GLY A 38 2.15 9.42 5.71
C GLY A 38 3.19 9.18 6.79
N TYR A 39 3.05 9.89 7.91
CA TYR A 39 3.94 9.81 9.05
C TYR A 39 3.14 9.55 10.33
N ASP A 40 3.59 8.63 11.16
CA ASP A 40 2.97 8.34 12.45
C ASP A 40 3.31 9.41 13.51
N LYS A 41 2.99 9.16 14.79
CA LYS A 41 3.27 10.11 15.88
C LYS A 41 4.76 10.24 16.22
N LEU A 42 5.56 9.26 15.85
CA LEU A 42 7.01 9.23 16.04
C LEU A 42 7.77 9.74 14.80
N ASP A 43 7.04 10.28 13.83
CA ASP A 43 7.57 10.76 12.54
C ASP A 43 8.18 9.64 11.69
N ILE A 44 7.73 8.40 11.91
CA ILE A 44 8.09 7.24 11.11
C ILE A 44 7.17 7.19 9.89
N ARG A 45 7.78 7.00 8.71
CA ARG A 45 7.06 6.86 7.45
C ARG A 45 6.25 5.57 7.43
N VAL A 46 4.99 5.67 7.03
CA VAL A 46 4.04 4.55 6.90
C VAL A 46 3.38 4.59 5.52
N SER A 47 3.23 3.43 4.91
CA SER A 47 2.51 3.25 3.66
C SER A 47 1.05 2.87 3.95
N LEU A 48 0.11 3.55 3.31
CA LEU A 48 -1.32 3.22 3.32
C LEU A 48 -1.69 2.61 1.97
N ILE A 49 -2.05 1.33 1.97
CA ILE A 49 -2.24 0.51 0.78
C ILE A 49 -3.72 0.19 0.65
N GLU A 50 -4.38 0.73 -0.37
CA GLU A 50 -5.79 0.47 -0.69
C GLU A 50 -5.85 -0.57 -1.82
N VAL A 51 -6.55 -1.68 -1.60
CA VAL A 51 -6.66 -2.77 -2.57
C VAL A 51 -8.09 -2.99 -3.02
N ALA A 52 -8.23 -3.64 -4.18
CA ALA A 52 -9.52 -4.01 -4.73
C ALA A 52 -10.39 -4.76 -3.71
N GLY A 53 -11.65 -4.29 -3.58
CA GLY A 53 -12.56 -4.74 -2.54
C GLY A 53 -12.58 -3.83 -1.30
N GLY A 54 -11.91 -2.66 -1.35
CA GLY A 54 -12.01 -1.60 -0.35
C GLY A 54 -11.28 -1.91 0.96
N LYS A 55 -10.39 -2.90 0.97
CA LYS A 55 -9.53 -3.17 2.13
C LYS A 55 -8.35 -2.22 2.13
N THR A 56 -7.89 -1.90 3.33
CA THR A 56 -6.72 -1.04 3.51
C THR A 56 -5.72 -1.74 4.41
N TYR A 57 -4.46 -1.70 4.02
CA TYR A 57 -3.34 -2.26 4.77
C TYR A 57 -2.29 -1.20 5.07
N THR A 58 -1.43 -1.49 6.04
CA THR A 58 -0.26 -0.68 6.36
C THR A 58 0.96 -1.57 6.49
N ASP A 59 2.15 -0.99 6.30
CA ASP A 59 3.43 -1.66 6.51
C ASP A 59 3.86 -1.70 7.99
N VAL A 60 2.97 -1.29 8.91
CA VAL A 60 3.19 -1.35 10.35
C VAL A 60 2.75 -2.72 10.88
N HIS A 61 3.66 -3.44 11.51
CA HIS A 61 3.38 -4.72 12.16
C HIS A 61 2.93 -4.53 13.63
N ASP A 62 1.87 -3.76 13.82
CA ASP A 62 1.22 -3.50 15.11
C ASP A 62 -0.29 -3.50 14.92
N GLU A 63 -1.00 -4.39 15.63
CA GLU A 63 -2.45 -4.53 15.50
C GLU A 63 -3.23 -3.38 16.15
N THR A 64 -2.58 -2.58 17.00
CA THR A 64 -3.15 -1.41 17.64
C THR A 64 -2.98 -0.13 16.81
N PHE A 65 -2.26 -0.22 15.69
CA PHE A 65 -2.02 0.92 14.80
C PHE A 65 -3.32 1.40 14.15
N ASP A 66 -3.62 2.69 14.32
CA ASP A 66 -4.74 3.36 13.65
C ASP A 66 -4.22 4.27 12.53
N ALA A 67 -4.43 3.86 11.29
CA ALA A 67 -4.07 4.61 10.09
C ALA A 67 -4.68 6.01 10.04
N LYS A 68 -5.79 6.27 10.75
CA LYS A 68 -6.39 7.61 10.83
C LYS A 68 -5.53 8.62 11.59
N THR A 69 -4.54 8.14 12.35
CA THR A 69 -3.60 9.00 13.08
C THR A 69 -2.43 9.50 12.22
N LEU A 70 -2.33 9.04 10.97
CA LEU A 70 -1.29 9.47 10.05
C LEU A 70 -1.40 10.95 9.73
N ARG A 71 -0.24 11.61 9.71
CA ARG A 71 -0.06 13.02 9.36
C ARG A 71 0.62 13.14 8.00
N ASN A 72 0.48 14.29 7.37
CA ASN A 72 1.15 14.63 6.11
C ASN A 72 0.96 13.58 5.02
N ILE A 73 -0.28 13.08 4.87
CA ILE A 73 -0.60 12.03 3.91
C ILE A 73 -0.51 12.58 2.49
N SER A 74 0.26 11.90 1.64
CA SER A 74 0.40 12.19 0.22
C SER A 74 0.04 10.96 -0.60
N LYS A 75 -0.89 11.10 -1.53
CA LYS A 75 -1.24 10.06 -2.50
C LYS A 75 -0.17 9.99 -3.60
N ILE A 76 0.29 8.79 -3.94
CA ILE A 76 1.32 8.55 -4.95
C ILE A 76 0.87 7.60 -6.07
N TYR A 77 -0.23 6.88 -5.87
CA TYR A 77 -0.94 6.07 -6.87
C TYR A 77 -2.44 6.15 -6.57
#